data_AF-D2QHH9-F1
#
_entry.id   AF-D2QHH9-F1
#
_cell.length_a   1.000
_cell.length_b   1.000
_cell.length_c   1.000
_cell.angle_alpha   90.00
_cell.angle_beta   90.00
_cell.angle_gamma   90.00
#
_symmetry.space_group_name_H-M   'P 1'
#
loop_
_entity.id
_entity.type
_entity.pdbx_description
1 polymer ?
#
loop_
_entity_poly.entity_id
_entity_poly.type
_entity_poly.pdbx_seq_one_letter_code
_entity_poly.pdbx_strand_id
1 'polypeptide(L)'
;MILSPQKSNLRHWFVCVLLVWASLCPAYAQLRLASDWQSGMVIQRDRTIPVCGWAIPGQTVRVHLGAEQGQTVVRADSSWSLQLRPQAALASPIRLTIRTDQDTLQLTNLLIGDVWICAGQSNMAFPVASDQFAAQTLRQSGNGSLRLFNKLPALSTYNVAYKPNELSHLHPDAFYKPASWQEADSLAIRLFSAVGYYFGQAVQQSLNIPIGLINVAVGGSPTEAWMRPGSGLADPTIQPVFKGDWWQNPVLEPWCIQRGHENLDNLIQAGYKPPHDSLGYHHPFKPGFLYQAAIVPLLRLPIRGVLWYQGESNALSLARAQQHGHLFARLVGDWRDQWQQGDFPFYVCQLSSIGTEKGYKSENWPWFRDSQRRLAQRLPNVGMAVTSDVGNPTDVHPTNKRVVGQRLAREALVKTYGQQAVLTPEIVEVARVRNGITLRFRQTGTGLRTADNQSIRGFSVGDVNGPRQDVSARCRGNQVFLSLPNGASCTHVYYGWAPYTTANLINSAGLPVTTFSYAIP
;
A
#
# COMPACT_ATOMS: atom_id res chain seq x y z
N MET A 1 -8.65 33.73 -86.98
CA MET A 1 -8.81 32.27 -86.94
C MET A 1 -7.48 31.66 -86.58
N ILE A 2 -7.45 30.84 -85.51
CA ILE A 2 -6.59 29.63 -85.33
C ILE A 2 -5.08 29.90 -85.19
N LEU A 3 -4.29 29.38 -84.25
CA LEU A 3 -4.37 28.68 -82.95
C LEU A 3 -2.92 28.79 -82.38
N SER A 4 -2.74 28.62 -81.07
CA SER A 4 -1.45 28.59 -80.33
C SER A 4 -0.50 27.46 -80.82
N PRO A 5 0.79 27.30 -80.37
CA PRO A 5 1.12 27.05 -78.96
C PRO A 5 2.57 27.35 -78.47
N GLN A 6 2.77 27.07 -77.17
CA GLN A 6 4.00 26.63 -76.49
C GLN A 6 5.16 27.63 -76.27
N LYS A 7 5.33 27.99 -74.99
CA LYS A 7 6.65 28.30 -74.41
C LYS A 7 6.93 27.31 -73.30
N SER A 8 8.05 26.61 -73.41
CA SER A 8 8.72 25.94 -72.30
C SER A 8 10.16 26.44 -72.23
N ASN A 9 10.67 26.38 -71.00
CA ASN A 9 12.07 26.23 -70.63
C ASN A 9 12.88 27.47 -70.23
N LEU A 10 13.21 27.47 -68.92
CA LEU A 10 14.58 27.54 -68.37
C LEU A 10 15.28 28.93 -68.46
N ARG A 11 15.91 29.55 -67.46
CA ARG A 11 16.55 29.15 -66.20
C ARG A 11 17.04 30.44 -65.50
N HIS A 12 16.80 30.57 -64.18
CA HIS A 12 17.81 30.91 -63.14
C HIS A 12 18.49 32.32 -63.13
N TRP A 13 19.05 32.90 -62.05
CA TRP A 13 19.31 32.60 -60.63
C TRP A 13 19.46 33.99 -59.97
N PHE A 14 18.70 34.35 -58.93
CA PHE A 14 19.11 35.36 -57.94
C PHE A 14 18.26 35.16 -56.68
N VAL A 15 18.78 34.38 -55.72
CA VAL A 15 18.29 34.41 -54.34
C VAL A 15 19.50 34.63 -53.46
N CYS A 16 19.53 35.82 -52.87
CA CYS A 16 20.51 36.28 -51.90
C CYS A 16 20.57 35.34 -50.70
N VAL A 17 21.80 35.03 -50.32
CA VAL A 17 22.22 34.48 -49.04
C VAL A 17 21.70 35.39 -47.93
N LEU A 18 20.68 34.94 -47.19
CA LEU A 18 20.21 35.56 -45.95
C LEU A 18 20.52 34.61 -44.79
N LEU A 19 21.70 34.87 -44.20
CA LEU A 19 22.01 34.77 -42.77
C LEU A 19 21.30 33.67 -41.97
N VAL A 20 21.92 32.49 -41.94
CA VAL A 20 21.76 31.51 -40.85
C VAL A 20 22.44 32.08 -39.60
N TRP A 21 21.73 32.95 -38.87
CA TRP A 21 22.01 33.31 -37.48
C TRP A 21 20.78 32.98 -36.64
N ALA A 22 20.34 31.72 -36.72
CA ALA A 22 19.45 31.16 -35.70
C ALA A 22 20.32 30.84 -34.48
N SER A 23 20.51 31.87 -33.65
CA SER A 23 20.61 31.79 -32.19
C SER A 23 20.88 30.39 -31.62
N LEU A 24 22.15 30.03 -31.54
CA LEU A 24 22.65 29.14 -30.48
C LEU A 24 22.45 29.86 -29.14
N CYS A 25 21.21 29.92 -28.65
CA CYS A 25 21.01 30.09 -27.22
C CYS A 25 21.60 28.82 -26.58
N PRO A 26 22.70 28.89 -25.81
CA PRO A 26 23.07 27.75 -25.00
C PRO A 26 21.87 27.48 -24.08
N ALA A 27 21.19 26.36 -24.30
CA ALA A 27 20.28 25.83 -23.33
C ALA A 27 21.14 25.49 -22.11
N TYR A 28 21.18 26.40 -21.12
CA TYR A 28 21.79 26.12 -19.83
C TYR A 28 20.97 24.98 -19.20
N ALA A 29 21.44 23.74 -19.38
CA ALA A 29 20.81 22.60 -18.74
C ALA A 29 21.16 22.66 -17.24
N GLN A 30 20.31 23.38 -16.51
CA GLN A 30 20.41 23.54 -15.07
C GLN A 30 20.54 22.17 -14.38
N LEU A 31 21.44 22.06 -13.41
CA LEU A 31 21.53 20.90 -12.52
C LEU A 31 20.18 20.64 -11.85
N ARG A 32 19.65 19.43 -12.02
CA ARG A 32 18.39 18.97 -11.41
C ARG A 32 18.58 17.64 -10.70
N LEU A 33 17.92 17.49 -9.56
CA LEU A 33 17.83 16.25 -8.80
C LEU A 33 16.51 15.54 -9.12
N ALA A 34 16.48 14.22 -9.06
CA ALA A 34 15.24 13.46 -9.14
C ALA A 34 14.20 13.97 -8.12
N SER A 35 12.94 14.10 -8.56
CA SER A 35 11.84 14.71 -7.79
C SER A 35 11.50 14.03 -6.46
N ASP A 36 12.00 12.81 -6.26
CA ASP A 36 11.70 11.99 -5.09
C ASP A 36 12.56 12.42 -3.87
N TRP A 37 13.58 13.25 -4.10
CA TRP A 37 14.41 13.84 -3.05
C TRP A 37 13.89 15.22 -2.64
N GLN A 38 13.70 15.42 -1.33
CA GLN A 38 13.24 16.69 -0.77
C GLN A 38 13.88 16.96 0.59
N SER A 39 14.02 18.24 0.95
CA SER A 39 14.39 18.61 2.32
C SER A 39 13.40 18.05 3.34
N GLY A 40 13.86 17.71 4.55
CA GLY A 40 13.01 17.16 5.60
C GLY A 40 12.76 15.65 5.55
N MET A 41 13.24 14.95 4.51
CA MET A 41 13.00 13.51 4.36
C MET A 41 13.87 12.64 5.28
N VAL A 42 13.42 11.40 5.51
CA VAL A 42 14.25 10.32 6.04
C VAL A 42 14.80 9.51 4.89
N ILE A 43 16.11 9.28 4.88
CA ILE A 43 16.81 8.41 3.94
C ILE A 43 16.95 7.04 4.59
N GLN A 44 16.68 5.98 3.83
CA GLN A 44 16.77 4.62 4.32
C GLN A 44 18.20 4.23 4.69
N ARG A 45 18.39 3.87 5.96
CA ARG A 45 19.64 3.33 6.52
C ARG A 45 19.95 1.93 6.01
N ASP A 46 21.20 1.51 6.20
CA ASP A 46 21.68 0.13 5.97
C ASP A 46 21.45 -0.38 4.52
N ARG A 47 21.25 0.54 3.57
CA ARG A 47 21.10 0.26 2.13
C ARG A 47 21.90 1.28 1.34
N THR A 48 22.34 0.89 0.15
CA THR A 48 22.97 1.81 -0.80
C THR A 48 22.02 2.95 -1.11
N ILE A 49 22.53 4.19 -1.16
CA ILE A 49 21.72 5.39 -1.33
C ILE A 49 21.89 5.89 -2.78
N PRO A 50 20.92 5.66 -3.67
CA PRO A 50 20.97 6.13 -5.04
C PRO A 50 20.66 7.63 -5.10
N VAL A 51 21.58 8.40 -5.67
CA VAL A 51 21.38 9.82 -5.98
C VAL A 51 21.51 9.99 -7.49
N CYS A 52 20.46 10.53 -8.13
CA CYS A 52 20.42 10.68 -9.57
C CYS A 52 19.68 11.95 -10.00
N GLY A 53 19.95 12.39 -11.22
CA GLY A 53 19.36 13.60 -11.75
C GLY A 53 19.81 13.90 -13.17
N TRP A 54 19.72 15.17 -13.54
CA TRP A 54 20.09 15.66 -14.87
C TRP A 54 21.01 16.88 -14.77
N ALA A 55 21.90 17.04 -15.74
CA ALA A 55 22.81 18.18 -15.87
C ALA A 55 23.37 18.23 -17.31
N ILE A 56 24.30 19.15 -17.60
CA ILE A 56 24.95 19.24 -18.91
C ILE A 56 25.85 18.00 -19.14
N PRO A 57 25.72 17.29 -20.29
CA PRO A 57 26.59 16.16 -20.64
C PRO A 57 28.09 16.46 -20.51
N GLY A 58 28.86 15.51 -20.00
CA GLY A 58 30.31 15.63 -19.81
C GLY A 58 30.75 16.40 -18.55
N GLN A 59 29.84 17.09 -17.85
CA GLN A 59 30.18 17.72 -16.57
C GLN A 59 30.46 16.68 -15.48
N THR A 60 31.31 17.05 -14.52
CA THR A 60 31.48 16.29 -13.27
C THR A 60 30.45 16.77 -12.24
N VAL A 61 29.67 15.83 -11.71
CA VAL A 61 28.75 16.07 -10.60
C VAL A 61 29.37 15.53 -9.32
N ARG A 62 29.48 16.38 -8.30
CA ARG A 62 29.98 16.04 -6.96
C ARG A 62 28.82 16.05 -5.98
N VAL A 63 28.68 14.99 -5.18
CA VAL A 63 27.57 14.80 -4.24
C VAL A 63 28.13 14.58 -2.85
N HIS A 64 27.70 15.40 -1.89
CA HIS A 64 28.02 15.25 -0.46
C HIS A 64 26.73 15.06 0.34
N LEU A 65 26.62 13.97 1.10
CA LEU A 65 25.52 13.67 2.01
C LEU A 65 26.06 13.46 3.42
N GLY A 66 25.99 14.50 4.26
CA GLY A 66 26.65 14.48 5.55
C GLY A 66 28.17 14.28 5.38
N ALA A 67 28.70 13.20 5.95
CA ALA A 67 30.12 12.83 5.81
C ALA A 67 30.43 11.99 4.56
N GLU A 68 29.41 11.41 3.92
CA GLU A 68 29.60 10.60 2.71
C GLU A 68 29.68 11.48 1.47
N GLN A 69 30.54 11.10 0.53
CA GLN A 69 30.74 11.85 -0.70
C GLN A 69 31.07 10.93 -1.88
N GLY A 70 30.80 11.43 -3.09
CA GLY A 70 31.25 10.81 -4.33
C GLY A 70 31.07 11.73 -5.52
N GLN A 71 31.51 11.28 -6.69
CA GLN A 71 31.36 12.02 -7.93
C GLN A 71 31.08 11.10 -9.10
N THR A 72 30.47 11.65 -10.15
CA THR A 72 30.14 10.95 -11.39
C THR A 72 30.20 11.92 -12.56
N VAL A 73 30.20 11.40 -13.79
CA VAL A 73 30.16 12.22 -15.00
C VAL A 73 28.77 12.11 -15.63
N VAL A 74 28.24 13.24 -16.09
CA VAL A 74 26.95 13.29 -16.77
C VAL A 74 27.05 12.60 -18.13
N ARG A 75 26.14 11.67 -18.40
CA ARG A 75 26.07 10.91 -19.64
C ARG A 75 25.60 11.79 -20.81
N ALA A 76 25.74 11.26 -22.03
CA ALA A 76 25.30 11.93 -23.25
C ALA A 76 23.79 12.25 -23.28
N ASP A 77 22.97 11.45 -22.60
CA ASP A 77 21.52 11.65 -22.45
C ASP A 77 21.14 12.68 -21.35
N SER A 78 22.13 13.43 -20.85
CA SER A 78 22.00 14.39 -19.74
C SER A 78 21.73 13.76 -18.37
N SER A 79 21.65 12.44 -18.24
CA SER A 79 21.45 11.77 -16.96
C SER A 79 22.76 11.60 -16.18
N TRP A 80 22.67 11.62 -14.87
CA TRP A 80 23.76 11.18 -13.99
C TRP A 80 23.22 10.35 -12.84
N SER A 81 24.05 9.44 -12.34
CA SER A 81 23.73 8.65 -11.14
C SER A 81 24.99 8.31 -10.36
N LEU A 82 24.82 8.25 -9.05
CA LEU A 82 25.84 7.89 -8.07
C LEU A 82 25.20 7.02 -6.99
N GLN A 83 25.94 6.02 -6.53
CA GLN A 83 25.56 5.17 -5.42
C GLN A 83 26.42 5.53 -4.21
N LEU A 84 25.82 6.13 -3.18
CA LEU A 84 26.50 6.39 -1.91
C LEU A 84 26.42 5.16 -1.01
N ARG A 85 27.41 4.99 -0.13
CA ARG A 85 27.49 3.84 0.77
C ARG A 85 26.34 3.84 1.78
N PRO A 86 25.94 2.64 2.27
CA PRO A 86 25.01 2.53 3.39
C PRO A 86 25.48 3.33 4.61
N GLN A 87 24.53 3.99 5.27
CA GLN A 87 24.78 4.74 6.50
C GLN A 87 23.91 4.19 7.62
N ALA A 88 24.42 4.26 8.85
CA ALA A 88 23.67 3.95 10.06
C ALA A 88 22.61 5.03 10.35
N ALA A 89 21.69 4.73 11.27
CA ALA A 89 20.68 5.70 11.69
C ALA A 89 21.32 6.98 12.26
N LEU A 90 20.78 8.15 11.89
CA LEU A 90 21.25 9.44 12.34
C LEU A 90 20.06 10.39 12.51
N ALA A 91 19.77 10.74 13.77
CA ALA A 91 18.70 11.67 14.14
C ALA A 91 19.12 13.15 14.10
N SER A 92 20.42 13.42 14.02
CA SER A 92 20.93 14.77 13.80
C SER A 92 20.78 15.16 12.32
N PRO A 93 20.15 16.32 12.02
CA PRO A 93 19.93 16.72 10.64
C PRO A 93 21.21 16.92 9.82
N ILE A 94 21.25 16.39 8.61
CA ILE A 94 22.34 16.56 7.64
C ILE A 94 21.86 17.26 6.35
N ARG A 95 22.81 17.59 5.48
CA ARG A 95 22.58 18.24 4.17
C ARG A 95 23.01 17.31 3.04
N LEU A 96 22.25 17.30 1.95
CA LEU A 96 22.70 16.84 0.64
C LEU A 96 23.12 18.06 -0.17
N THR A 97 24.36 18.08 -0.66
CA THR A 97 24.88 19.12 -1.55
C THR A 97 25.32 18.47 -2.85
N ILE A 98 24.77 18.93 -3.97
CA ILE A 98 25.11 18.46 -5.31
C ILE A 98 25.68 19.64 -6.08
N ARG A 99 26.86 19.48 -6.68
CA ARG A 99 27.58 20.57 -7.35
C ARG A 99 28.11 20.14 -8.69
N THR A 100 28.01 21.04 -9.67
CA THR A 100 28.87 21.06 -10.85
C THR A 100 29.82 22.24 -10.70
N ASP A 101 30.61 22.54 -11.74
CA ASP A 101 31.47 23.74 -11.73
C ASP A 101 30.65 25.04 -11.86
N GLN A 102 29.38 24.95 -12.30
CA GLN A 102 28.50 26.09 -12.57
C GLN A 102 27.34 26.19 -11.58
N ASP A 103 26.81 25.07 -11.11
CA ASP A 103 25.60 25.01 -10.31
C ASP A 103 25.82 24.35 -8.94
N THR A 104 24.98 24.71 -7.96
CA THR A 104 24.90 24.03 -6.66
C THR A 104 23.44 23.89 -6.25
N LEU A 105 23.04 22.66 -5.91
CA LEU A 105 21.74 22.32 -5.33
C LEU A 105 21.94 21.80 -3.91
N GLN A 106 21.06 22.20 -2.99
CA GLN A 106 21.11 21.75 -1.60
C GLN A 106 19.74 21.34 -1.08
N LEU A 107 19.69 20.18 -0.42
CA LEU A 107 18.58 19.77 0.42
C LEU A 107 19.03 19.73 1.88
N THR A 108 18.19 20.22 2.78
CA THR A 108 18.49 20.38 4.20
C THR A 108 17.54 19.56 5.06
N ASN A 109 17.86 19.47 6.35
CA ASN A 109 17.05 18.77 7.34
C ASN A 109 16.79 17.28 7.00
N LEU A 110 17.82 16.59 6.50
CA LEU A 110 17.71 15.18 6.14
C LEU A 110 18.08 14.32 7.35
N LEU A 111 17.34 13.24 7.58
CA LEU A 111 17.66 12.25 8.60
C LEU A 111 18.01 10.90 7.94
N ILE A 112 18.68 10.02 8.67
CA ILE A 112 18.95 8.64 8.23
C ILE A 112 18.22 7.68 9.17
N GLY A 113 17.37 6.81 8.64
CA GLY A 113 16.44 6.02 9.43
C GLY A 113 15.71 4.97 8.60
N ASP A 114 14.55 4.51 9.05
CA ASP A 114 13.76 3.51 8.32
C ASP A 114 12.54 4.12 7.64
N VAL A 115 12.37 3.85 6.34
CA VAL A 115 11.30 4.39 5.50
C VAL A 115 10.24 3.32 5.22
N TRP A 116 8.99 3.62 5.54
CA TRP A 116 7.85 2.73 5.35
C TRP A 116 6.81 3.35 4.43
N ILE A 117 6.22 2.53 3.55
CA ILE A 117 5.11 2.95 2.69
C ILE A 117 3.79 2.50 3.32
N CYS A 118 2.83 3.41 3.44
CA CYS A 118 1.45 3.13 3.81
C CYS A 118 0.58 3.12 2.54
N ALA A 119 0.16 1.94 2.12
CA ALA A 119 -0.62 1.72 0.89
C ALA A 119 -1.88 0.89 1.15
N GLY A 120 -2.78 0.90 0.17
CA GLY A 120 -4.08 0.24 0.23
C GLY A 120 -5.20 1.26 0.09
N GLN A 121 -6.31 1.06 0.81
CA GLN A 121 -7.53 1.81 0.60
C GLN A 121 -7.96 2.67 1.79
N SER A 122 -9.26 2.94 1.92
CA SER A 122 -9.85 3.93 2.82
C SER A 122 -9.50 3.71 4.29
N ASN A 123 -9.37 2.46 4.75
CA ASN A 123 -8.94 2.18 6.12
C ASN A 123 -7.45 2.46 6.38
N MET A 124 -6.57 2.38 5.36
CA MET A 124 -5.21 2.92 5.44
C MET A 124 -5.22 4.46 5.36
N ALA A 125 -6.02 5.03 4.45
CA ALA A 125 -6.12 6.48 4.25
C ALA A 125 -6.84 7.22 5.39
N PHE A 126 -7.45 6.49 6.32
CA PHE A 126 -8.27 7.02 7.39
C PHE A 126 -7.46 8.00 8.26
N PRO A 127 -7.85 9.29 8.33
CA PRO A 127 -7.00 10.32 8.93
C PRO A 127 -6.99 10.26 10.46
N VAL A 128 -5.89 10.69 11.09
CA VAL A 128 -5.81 10.82 12.56
C VAL A 128 -6.95 11.68 13.12
N ALA A 129 -7.34 12.74 12.42
CA ALA A 129 -8.45 13.60 12.84
C ALA A 129 -9.80 12.89 13.01
N SER A 130 -9.99 11.75 12.35
CA SER A 130 -11.23 10.95 12.42
C SER A 130 -11.10 9.74 13.35
N ASP A 131 -9.91 9.46 13.90
CA ASP A 131 -9.69 8.37 14.85
C ASP A 131 -10.34 8.69 16.19
N GLN A 132 -10.84 7.67 16.90
CA GLN A 132 -11.53 7.88 18.17
C GLN A 132 -10.63 8.50 19.27
N PHE A 133 -9.30 8.42 19.13
CA PHE A 133 -8.34 9.02 20.03
C PHE A 133 -7.71 10.32 19.48
N ALA A 134 -8.25 10.88 18.38
CA ALA A 134 -7.71 12.06 17.69
C ALA A 134 -7.32 13.20 18.64
N ALA A 135 -8.23 13.59 19.54
CA ALA A 135 -8.02 14.72 20.43
C ALA A 135 -6.82 14.52 21.37
N GLN A 136 -6.63 13.31 21.90
CA GLN A 136 -5.46 12.98 22.71
C GLN A 136 -4.20 12.99 21.85
N THR A 137 -4.26 12.32 20.70
CA THR A 137 -3.11 12.13 19.81
C THR A 137 -2.58 13.45 19.27
N LEU A 138 -3.45 14.38 18.89
CA LEU A 138 -3.06 15.72 18.42
C LEU A 138 -2.38 16.53 19.54
N ARG A 139 -2.86 16.45 20.78
CA ARG A 139 -2.24 17.14 21.93
C ARG A 139 -0.87 16.57 22.31
N GLN A 140 -0.66 15.27 22.11
CA GLN A 140 0.56 14.55 22.47
C GLN A 140 1.51 14.35 21.27
N SER A 141 1.24 15.02 20.16
CA SER A 141 2.07 14.99 18.95
C SER A 141 3.32 15.88 19.10
N GLY A 142 4.18 15.88 18.09
CA GLY A 142 5.46 16.57 18.11
C GLY A 142 6.60 15.58 18.25
N ASN A 143 7.11 15.12 17.11
CA ASN A 143 8.26 14.22 17.06
C ASN A 143 9.10 14.51 15.82
N GLY A 144 10.22 15.21 16.01
CA GLY A 144 11.14 15.56 14.91
C GLY A 144 11.88 14.35 14.30
N SER A 145 11.86 13.18 14.97
CA SER A 145 12.42 11.94 14.43
C SER A 145 11.39 11.10 13.65
N LEU A 146 10.11 11.50 13.65
CA LEU A 146 9.09 10.90 12.80
C LEU A 146 8.74 11.89 11.68
N ARG A 147 9.01 11.51 10.43
CA ARG A 147 8.76 12.35 9.24
C ARG A 147 7.66 11.75 8.40
N LEU A 148 6.77 12.60 7.92
CA LEU A 148 5.56 12.22 7.20
C LEU A 148 5.59 12.80 5.79
N PHE A 149 5.33 11.96 4.80
CA PHE A 149 5.11 12.37 3.43
C PHE A 149 3.71 11.94 3.00
N ASN A 150 2.77 12.87 3.02
CA ASN A 150 1.35 12.59 2.79
C ASN A 150 0.94 12.91 1.36
N LYS A 151 0.95 11.92 0.47
CA LYS A 151 0.45 12.10 -0.90
C LYS A 151 -1.05 11.85 -0.91
N LEU A 152 -1.82 12.94 -0.95
CA LEU A 152 -3.28 12.88 -1.03
C LEU A 152 -3.75 12.91 -2.49
N PRO A 153 -4.74 12.07 -2.88
CA PRO A 153 -5.34 12.15 -4.21
C PRO A 153 -5.87 13.55 -4.52
N ALA A 154 -5.66 14.02 -5.75
CA ALA A 154 -6.23 15.26 -6.25
C ALA A 154 -7.70 15.11 -6.67
N LEU A 155 -8.14 13.86 -6.90
CA LEU A 155 -9.49 13.51 -7.30
C LEU A 155 -10.27 12.83 -6.16
N SER A 156 -11.57 13.07 -6.13
CA SER A 156 -12.50 12.36 -5.25
C SER A 156 -12.67 10.92 -5.72
N THR A 157 -12.71 9.96 -4.80
CA THR A 157 -13.10 8.57 -5.11
C THR A 157 -14.57 8.30 -4.82
N TYR A 158 -15.36 9.33 -4.49
CA TYR A 158 -16.80 9.25 -4.20
C TYR A 158 -17.65 9.42 -5.47
N ASN A 159 -18.96 9.18 -5.37
CA ASN A 159 -19.92 9.41 -6.46
C ASN A 159 -20.10 10.92 -6.69
N VAL A 160 -19.14 11.51 -7.40
CA VAL A 160 -19.10 12.93 -7.75
C VAL A 160 -18.55 13.01 -9.17
N ALA A 161 -19.33 13.54 -10.10
CA ALA A 161 -18.85 13.77 -11.46
C ALA A 161 -17.62 14.68 -11.46
N TYR A 162 -16.56 14.26 -12.16
CA TYR A 162 -15.37 15.08 -12.35
C TYR A 162 -15.67 16.27 -13.25
N LYS A 163 -14.88 17.32 -13.07
CA LYS A 163 -15.00 18.59 -13.78
C LYS A 163 -13.91 18.74 -14.83
N PRO A 164 -14.11 19.59 -15.85
CA PRO A 164 -13.11 19.80 -16.91
C PRO A 164 -11.73 20.19 -16.40
N ASN A 165 -11.66 21.01 -15.35
CA ASN A 165 -10.40 21.45 -14.74
C ASN A 165 -9.70 20.35 -13.92
N GLU A 166 -10.35 19.23 -13.65
CA GLU A 166 -9.80 18.10 -12.89
C GLU A 166 -9.20 17.01 -13.80
N LEU A 167 -9.43 17.07 -15.12
CA LEU A 167 -8.97 16.08 -16.10
C LEU A 167 -7.45 15.84 -16.07
N SER A 168 -6.67 16.89 -15.80
CA SER A 168 -5.21 16.78 -15.72
C SER A 168 -4.77 15.82 -14.61
N HIS A 169 -5.54 15.70 -13.52
CA HIS A 169 -5.26 14.79 -12.40
C HIS A 169 -5.54 13.32 -12.72
N LEU A 170 -6.08 13.01 -13.90
CA LEU A 170 -6.15 11.63 -14.40
C LEU A 170 -4.85 11.18 -15.06
N HIS A 171 -3.85 12.05 -15.22
CA HIS A 171 -2.50 11.60 -15.55
C HIS A 171 -1.81 11.04 -14.30
N PRO A 172 -1.13 9.88 -14.38
CA PRO A 172 -0.46 9.28 -13.22
C PRO A 172 0.48 10.24 -12.48
N ASP A 173 1.23 11.07 -13.21
CA ASP A 173 2.19 12.02 -12.65
C ASP A 173 1.53 13.23 -11.93
N ALA A 174 0.23 13.45 -12.16
CA ALA A 174 -0.54 14.56 -11.61
C ALA A 174 -1.69 14.10 -10.68
N PHE A 175 -1.81 12.79 -10.44
CA PHE A 175 -2.90 12.22 -9.65
C PHE A 175 -2.85 12.61 -8.18
N TYR A 176 -1.65 12.70 -7.60
CA TYR A 176 -1.48 13.16 -6.23
C TYR A 176 -1.27 14.68 -6.19
N LYS A 177 -1.84 15.33 -5.18
CA LYS A 177 -1.54 16.73 -4.87
C LYS A 177 -0.05 16.91 -4.56
N PRO A 178 0.53 18.09 -4.82
CA PRO A 178 1.85 18.43 -4.33
C PRO A 178 1.95 18.19 -2.82
N ALA A 179 3.03 17.56 -2.39
CA ALA A 179 3.27 17.20 -0.99
C ALA A 179 4.74 17.43 -0.66
N SER A 180 5.01 17.70 0.62
CA SER A 180 6.34 17.85 1.18
C SER A 180 6.52 16.99 2.43
N TRP A 181 7.76 16.62 2.74
CA TRP A 181 8.08 15.96 4.01
C TRP A 181 7.90 16.94 5.17
N GLN A 182 7.23 16.46 6.22
CA GLN A 182 6.92 17.24 7.42
C GLN A 182 7.32 16.49 8.69
N GLU A 183 7.66 17.24 9.74
CA GLU A 183 7.76 16.68 11.09
C GLU A 183 6.38 16.23 11.56
N ALA A 184 6.34 15.18 12.39
CA ALA A 184 5.08 14.68 12.94
C ALA A 184 4.55 15.58 14.08
N ASP A 185 4.23 16.82 13.74
CA ASP A 185 3.52 17.78 14.59
C ASP A 185 1.99 17.62 14.47
N SER A 186 1.25 18.44 15.22
CA SER A 186 -0.22 18.36 15.28
C SER A 186 -0.90 18.70 13.95
N LEU A 187 -0.28 19.51 13.08
CA LEU A 187 -0.83 19.88 11.78
C LEU A 187 -0.59 18.77 10.76
N ALA A 188 0.65 18.28 10.69
CA ALA A 188 1.06 17.24 9.75
C ALA A 188 0.31 15.93 10.01
N ILE A 189 0.17 15.51 11.28
CA ILE A 189 -0.46 14.23 11.60
C ILE A 189 -1.97 14.26 11.36
N ARG A 190 -2.61 15.44 11.42
CA ARG A 190 -4.08 15.59 11.40
C ARG A 190 -4.74 14.88 10.21
N LEU A 191 -4.15 15.03 9.03
CA LEU A 191 -4.65 14.43 7.78
C LEU A 191 -3.81 13.21 7.34
N PHE A 192 -2.84 12.78 8.13
CA PHE A 192 -2.05 11.60 7.84
C PHE A 192 -2.82 10.32 8.20
N SER A 193 -2.46 9.20 7.57
CA SER A 193 -2.96 7.87 7.90
C SER A 193 -2.84 7.61 9.41
N ALA A 194 -3.96 7.38 10.09
CA ALA A 194 -3.96 7.07 11.51
C ALA A 194 -3.22 5.74 11.78
N VAL A 195 -3.49 4.71 10.98
CA VAL A 195 -2.81 3.41 11.08
C VAL A 195 -1.30 3.57 10.89
N GLY A 196 -0.88 4.28 9.84
CA GLY A 196 0.52 4.55 9.56
C GLY A 196 1.19 5.36 10.67
N TYR A 197 0.55 6.43 11.14
CA TYR A 197 1.08 7.27 12.22
C TYR A 197 1.32 6.48 13.50
N TYR A 198 0.32 5.73 13.97
CA TYR A 198 0.45 4.95 15.21
C TYR A 198 1.46 3.81 15.06
N PHE A 199 1.60 3.24 13.86
CA PHE A 199 2.70 2.32 13.54
C PHE A 199 4.06 3.00 13.72
N GLY A 200 4.29 4.11 13.02
CA GLY A 200 5.59 4.79 13.03
C GLY A 200 5.93 5.34 14.40
N GLN A 201 4.95 5.86 15.14
CA GLN A 201 5.10 6.30 16.52
C GLN A 201 5.61 5.16 17.42
N ALA A 202 4.95 3.99 17.37
CA ALA A 202 5.33 2.85 18.21
C ALA A 202 6.72 2.28 17.84
N VAL A 203 7.03 2.18 16.55
CA VAL A 203 8.36 1.72 16.09
C VAL A 203 9.45 2.72 16.46
N GLN A 204 9.22 4.02 16.22
CA GLN A 204 10.17 5.08 16.54
C GLN A 204 10.47 5.12 18.04
N GLN A 205 9.44 5.05 18.90
CA GLN A 205 9.60 5.03 20.35
C GLN A 205 10.38 3.81 20.84
N SER A 206 10.18 2.65 20.21
CA SER A 206 10.82 1.40 20.61
C SER A 206 12.29 1.33 20.17
N LEU A 207 12.61 1.85 18.98
CA LEU A 207 13.96 1.74 18.41
C LEU A 207 14.82 2.99 18.64
N ASN A 208 14.21 4.13 18.94
CA ASN A 208 14.86 5.43 19.08
C ASN A 208 15.73 5.82 17.86
N ILE A 209 15.22 5.54 16.65
CA ILE A 209 15.81 5.94 15.37
C ILE A 209 14.82 6.77 14.56
N PRO A 210 15.25 7.57 13.58
CA PRO A 210 14.32 8.24 12.69
C PRO A 210 13.46 7.27 11.89
N ILE A 211 12.18 7.59 11.74
CA ILE A 211 11.22 6.84 10.92
C ILE A 211 10.58 7.79 9.91
N GLY A 212 10.62 7.42 8.63
CA GLY A 212 9.91 8.09 7.55
C GLY A 212 8.67 7.29 7.15
N LEU A 213 7.51 7.94 7.04
CA LEU A 213 6.28 7.32 6.58
C LEU A 213 5.78 8.00 5.30
N ILE A 214 5.60 7.22 4.24
CA ILE A 214 5.05 7.68 2.96
C ILE A 214 3.63 7.16 2.83
N ASN A 215 2.63 8.03 2.96
CA ASN A 215 1.24 7.65 2.72
C ASN A 215 0.85 7.90 1.27
N VAL A 216 0.34 6.86 0.62
CA VAL A 216 -0.21 6.91 -0.74
C VAL A 216 -1.61 6.31 -0.82
N ALA A 217 -2.22 5.87 0.28
CA ALA A 217 -3.47 5.11 0.23
C ALA A 217 -4.64 5.86 -0.45
N VAL A 218 -5.47 5.11 -1.21
CA VAL A 218 -6.57 5.66 -2.02
C VAL A 218 -7.87 4.94 -1.71
N GLY A 219 -8.86 5.67 -1.18
CA GLY A 219 -10.15 5.13 -0.78
C GLY A 219 -10.86 4.31 -1.86
N GLY A 220 -11.31 3.11 -1.52
CA GLY A 220 -12.06 2.24 -2.42
C GLY A 220 -11.23 1.49 -3.48
N SER A 221 -9.93 1.78 -3.61
CA SER A 221 -9.09 1.15 -4.63
C SER A 221 -9.00 -0.38 -4.44
N PRO A 222 -9.24 -1.18 -5.50
CA PRO A 222 -9.07 -2.63 -5.45
C PRO A 222 -7.59 -3.02 -5.63
N THR A 223 -7.20 -4.23 -5.24
CA THR A 223 -5.80 -4.70 -5.26
C THR A 223 -5.15 -4.52 -6.64
N GLU A 224 -5.86 -4.82 -7.71
CA GLU A 224 -5.35 -4.75 -9.08
C GLU A 224 -4.97 -3.35 -9.55
N ALA A 225 -5.51 -2.29 -8.94
CA ALA A 225 -5.09 -0.91 -9.24
C ALA A 225 -3.63 -0.66 -8.83
N TRP A 226 -3.12 -1.44 -7.87
CA TRP A 226 -1.78 -1.35 -7.29
C TRP A 226 -0.77 -2.32 -7.91
N MET A 227 -1.17 -3.07 -8.93
CA MET A 227 -0.35 -4.08 -9.58
C MET A 227 0.13 -3.61 -10.94
N ARG A 228 1.38 -3.88 -11.30
CA ARG A 228 1.85 -3.70 -12.67
C ARG A 228 1.03 -4.58 -13.62
N PRO A 229 0.37 -4.03 -14.66
CA PRO A 229 -0.49 -4.82 -15.54
C PRO A 229 0.20 -6.04 -16.15
N GLY A 230 1.47 -5.91 -16.54
CA GLY A 230 2.27 -7.02 -17.07
C GLY A 230 2.46 -8.18 -16.08
N SER A 231 2.53 -7.91 -14.78
CA SER A 231 2.60 -8.96 -13.75
C SER A 231 1.27 -9.69 -13.61
N GLY A 232 0.17 -8.93 -13.59
CA GLY A 232 -1.19 -9.51 -13.54
C GLY A 232 -1.51 -10.37 -14.77
N LEU A 233 -1.08 -9.93 -15.96
CA LEU A 233 -1.26 -10.67 -17.22
C LEU A 233 -0.48 -11.99 -17.28
N ALA A 234 0.61 -12.11 -16.52
CA ALA A 234 1.46 -13.29 -16.49
C ALA A 234 0.91 -14.41 -15.59
N ASP A 235 -0.11 -14.16 -14.76
CA ASP A 235 -0.74 -15.16 -13.91
C ASP A 235 -2.11 -15.58 -14.49
N PRO A 236 -2.26 -16.82 -14.99
CA PRO A 236 -3.49 -17.26 -15.66
C PRO A 236 -4.78 -17.13 -14.83
N THR A 237 -4.68 -17.22 -13.49
CA THR A 237 -5.84 -17.16 -12.60
C THR A 237 -6.41 -15.74 -12.49
N ILE A 238 -5.57 -14.72 -12.58
CA ILE A 238 -5.95 -13.31 -12.44
C ILE A 238 -5.79 -12.51 -13.73
N GLN A 239 -5.21 -13.08 -14.78
CA GLN A 239 -5.07 -12.46 -16.09
C GLN A 239 -6.36 -11.81 -16.61
N PRO A 240 -7.57 -12.40 -16.45
CA PRO A 240 -8.81 -11.75 -16.90
C PRO A 240 -9.09 -10.39 -16.25
N VAL A 241 -8.56 -10.11 -15.06
CA VAL A 241 -8.66 -8.80 -14.37
C VAL A 241 -7.91 -7.70 -15.13
N PHE A 242 -6.90 -8.05 -15.91
CA PHE A 242 -6.00 -7.12 -16.61
C PHE A 242 -6.17 -7.16 -18.13
N LYS A 243 -7.31 -7.65 -18.63
CA LYS A 243 -7.61 -7.77 -20.07
C LYS A 243 -8.79 -6.89 -20.47
N GLY A 244 -8.67 -6.29 -21.66
CA GLY A 244 -9.70 -5.45 -22.25
C GLY A 244 -9.88 -4.11 -21.54
N ASP A 245 -10.90 -3.37 -21.97
CA ASP A 245 -11.30 -2.14 -21.30
C ASP A 245 -11.90 -2.46 -19.92
N TRP A 246 -11.31 -1.91 -18.86
CA TRP A 246 -11.75 -2.12 -17.48
C TRP A 246 -13.21 -1.69 -17.28
N TRP A 247 -13.69 -0.74 -18.08
CA TRP A 247 -15.05 -0.23 -17.99
C TRP A 247 -16.11 -1.26 -18.37
N GLN A 248 -15.74 -2.26 -19.17
CA GLN A 248 -16.65 -3.30 -19.65
C GLN A 248 -16.26 -4.68 -19.11
N ASN A 249 -15.29 -4.76 -18.20
CA ASN A 249 -14.74 -6.03 -17.76
C ASN A 249 -15.59 -6.61 -16.61
N PRO A 250 -16.40 -7.67 -16.85
CA PRO A 250 -17.29 -8.22 -15.84
C PRO A 250 -16.57 -8.99 -14.72
N VAL A 251 -15.26 -9.20 -14.84
CA VAL A 251 -14.43 -9.83 -13.80
C VAL A 251 -14.08 -8.85 -12.69
N LEU A 252 -14.10 -7.55 -12.99
CA LEU A 252 -13.90 -6.50 -11.98
C LEU A 252 -15.13 -6.35 -11.10
N GLU A 253 -14.92 -5.77 -9.93
CA GLU A 253 -16.00 -5.55 -8.99
C GLU A 253 -16.99 -4.49 -9.56
N PRO A 254 -18.29 -4.80 -9.71
CA PRO A 254 -19.23 -3.93 -10.42
C PRO A 254 -19.31 -2.49 -9.91
N TRP A 255 -19.20 -2.28 -8.59
CA TRP A 255 -19.27 -0.92 -8.05
C TRP A 255 -18.03 -0.08 -8.43
N CYS A 256 -16.87 -0.70 -8.70
CA CYS A 256 -15.69 0.02 -9.18
C CYS A 256 -15.89 0.54 -10.60
N ILE A 257 -16.51 -0.27 -11.47
CA ILE A 257 -16.89 0.11 -12.84
C ILE A 257 -17.95 1.21 -12.80
N GLN A 258 -18.99 1.03 -11.97
CA GLN A 258 -20.03 2.03 -11.75
C GLN A 258 -19.43 3.37 -11.28
N ARG A 259 -18.45 3.35 -10.38
CA ARG A 259 -17.78 4.58 -9.94
C ARG A 259 -17.04 5.28 -11.09
N GLY A 260 -16.41 4.52 -11.99
CA GLY A 260 -15.84 5.06 -13.22
C GLY A 260 -16.87 5.83 -14.06
N HIS A 261 -18.04 5.23 -14.29
CA HIS A 261 -19.19 5.89 -14.93
C HIS A 261 -19.63 7.17 -14.21
N GLU A 262 -19.91 7.06 -12.92
CA GLU A 262 -20.35 8.17 -12.08
C GLU A 262 -19.37 9.36 -12.11
N ASN A 263 -18.07 9.09 -12.21
CA ASN A 263 -17.06 10.12 -12.23
C ASN A 263 -16.81 10.71 -13.63
N LEU A 264 -16.91 9.94 -14.71
CA LEU A 264 -16.41 10.33 -16.03
C LEU A 264 -17.49 10.58 -17.10
N ASP A 265 -18.69 9.98 -16.98
CA ASP A 265 -19.68 10.00 -18.06
C ASP A 265 -20.08 11.42 -18.47
N ASN A 266 -20.30 12.32 -17.50
CA ASN A 266 -20.67 13.71 -17.79
C ASN A 266 -19.61 14.45 -18.62
N LEU A 267 -18.33 14.18 -18.39
CA LEU A 267 -17.24 14.78 -19.16
C LEU A 267 -17.21 14.24 -20.59
N ILE A 268 -17.36 12.92 -20.74
CA ILE A 268 -17.34 12.26 -22.05
C ILE A 268 -18.55 12.71 -22.89
N GLN A 269 -19.74 12.76 -22.29
CA GLN A 269 -20.96 13.24 -22.94
C GLN A 269 -20.84 14.71 -23.34
N ALA A 270 -20.14 15.53 -22.56
CA ALA A 270 -19.82 16.92 -22.90
C ALA A 270 -18.68 17.08 -23.92
N GLY A 271 -18.16 15.99 -24.49
CA GLY A 271 -17.15 16.00 -25.56
C GLY A 271 -15.70 16.14 -25.08
N TYR A 272 -15.46 16.10 -23.76
CA TYR A 272 -14.09 16.05 -23.24
C TYR A 272 -13.46 14.67 -23.48
N LYS A 273 -12.13 14.63 -23.54
CA LYS A 273 -11.35 13.42 -23.78
C LYS A 273 -10.47 13.10 -22.57
N PRO A 274 -10.97 12.39 -21.56
CA PRO A 274 -10.15 11.99 -20.43
C PRO A 274 -8.95 11.13 -20.87
N PRO A 275 -7.81 11.22 -20.18
CA PRO A 275 -6.65 10.37 -20.44
C PRO A 275 -7.02 8.87 -20.38
N HIS A 276 -6.44 8.07 -21.28
CA HIS A 276 -6.69 6.63 -21.37
C HIS A 276 -5.46 5.90 -21.92
N ASP A 277 -5.44 4.58 -21.76
CA ASP A 277 -4.48 3.67 -22.39
C ASP A 277 -5.23 2.42 -22.93
N SER A 278 -4.50 1.36 -23.28
CA SER A 278 -5.08 0.12 -23.83
C SER A 278 -6.05 -0.62 -22.90
N LEU A 279 -6.02 -0.35 -21.59
CA LEU A 279 -6.95 -0.88 -20.60
C LEU A 279 -8.13 0.05 -20.32
N GLY A 280 -8.27 1.16 -21.05
CA GLY A 280 -9.39 2.11 -20.93
C GLY A 280 -9.02 3.42 -20.24
N TYR A 281 -10.03 4.19 -19.85
CA TYR A 281 -9.83 5.53 -19.26
C TYR A 281 -9.17 5.46 -17.89
N HIS A 282 -8.24 6.38 -17.64
CA HIS A 282 -7.54 6.48 -16.37
C HIS A 282 -8.53 6.74 -15.22
N HIS A 283 -8.36 6.02 -14.13
CA HIS A 283 -9.18 6.13 -12.93
C HIS A 283 -8.46 5.43 -11.77
N PRO A 284 -8.55 5.89 -10.50
CA PRO A 284 -7.94 5.22 -9.35
C PRO A 284 -8.35 3.74 -9.15
N PHE A 285 -9.44 3.29 -9.76
CA PHE A 285 -9.89 1.89 -9.65
C PHE A 285 -9.53 1.02 -10.86
N LYS A 286 -8.96 1.64 -11.89
CA LYS A 286 -8.50 0.91 -13.07
C LYS A 286 -7.28 0.04 -12.70
N PRO A 287 -7.21 -1.21 -13.18
CA PRO A 287 -6.03 -2.06 -13.03
C PRO A 287 -4.72 -1.33 -13.43
N GLY A 288 -3.75 -1.33 -12.52
CA GLY A 288 -2.42 -0.73 -12.69
C GLY A 288 -2.30 0.79 -12.65
N PHE A 289 -3.40 1.54 -12.56
CA PHE A 289 -3.31 2.99 -12.53
C PHE A 289 -2.58 3.52 -11.29
N LEU A 290 -2.90 3.01 -10.09
CA LEU A 290 -2.25 3.42 -8.85
C LEU A 290 -0.83 2.86 -8.71
N TYR A 291 -0.53 1.72 -9.32
CA TYR A 291 0.86 1.27 -9.46
C TYR A 291 1.69 2.35 -10.19
N GLN A 292 1.21 2.83 -11.34
CA GLN A 292 1.90 3.86 -12.10
C GLN A 292 1.95 5.20 -11.35
N ALA A 293 0.84 5.63 -10.75
CA ALA A 293 0.74 6.95 -10.12
C ALA A 293 1.45 7.03 -8.75
N ALA A 294 1.49 5.93 -8.00
CA ALA A 294 1.93 5.91 -6.60
C ALA A 294 3.25 5.16 -6.40
N ILE A 295 3.42 4.02 -7.07
CA ILE A 295 4.49 3.06 -6.77
C ILE A 295 5.72 3.32 -7.64
N VAL A 296 5.54 3.52 -8.95
CA VAL A 296 6.65 3.79 -9.88
C VAL A 296 7.52 4.97 -9.43
N PRO A 297 6.99 6.11 -8.96
CA PRO A 297 7.82 7.20 -8.44
C PRO A 297 8.65 6.81 -7.21
N LEU A 298 8.21 5.83 -6.42
CA LEU A 298 8.89 5.41 -5.19
C LEU A 298 9.94 4.32 -5.41
N LEU A 299 9.98 3.67 -6.58
CA LEU A 299 10.93 2.57 -6.87
C LEU A 299 12.40 3.02 -6.80
N ARG A 300 12.67 4.33 -6.93
CA ARG A 300 14.02 4.89 -6.84
C ARG A 300 14.49 5.12 -5.39
N LEU A 301 13.59 5.02 -4.41
CA LEU A 301 13.92 5.19 -3.01
C LEU A 301 14.05 3.81 -2.35
N PRO A 302 15.19 3.52 -1.71
CA PRO A 302 15.28 2.38 -0.83
C PRO A 302 14.27 2.51 0.31
N ILE A 303 13.58 1.42 0.62
CA ILE A 303 12.60 1.36 1.72
C ILE A 303 12.94 0.24 2.70
N ARG A 304 12.43 0.36 3.93
CA ARG A 304 12.46 -0.71 4.93
C ARG A 304 11.35 -1.72 4.67
N GLY A 305 10.13 -1.28 4.35
CA GLY A 305 8.98 -2.15 4.10
C GLY A 305 7.67 -1.43 3.81
N VAL A 306 6.58 -2.20 3.72
CA VAL A 306 5.24 -1.73 3.35
C VAL A 306 4.21 -2.11 4.41
N LEU A 307 3.34 -1.17 4.75
CA LEU A 307 2.08 -1.38 5.45
C LEU A 307 0.95 -1.42 4.43
N TRP A 308 0.13 -2.45 4.49
CA TRP A 308 -0.92 -2.71 3.52
C TRP A 308 -2.27 -2.94 4.20
N TYR A 309 -3.22 -2.03 3.99
CA TYR A 309 -4.60 -2.21 4.48
C TYR A 309 -5.57 -2.06 3.32
N GLN A 310 -5.94 -3.21 2.77
CA GLN A 310 -6.80 -3.31 1.60
C GLN A 310 -7.54 -4.65 1.58
N GLY A 311 -8.72 -4.65 0.98
CA GLY A 311 -9.42 -5.88 0.62
C GLY A 311 -10.93 -5.72 0.47
N GLU A 312 -11.52 -4.67 1.01
CA GLU A 312 -12.97 -4.49 1.08
C GLU A 312 -13.57 -4.48 -0.34
N SER A 313 -12.89 -3.86 -1.30
CA SER A 313 -13.28 -3.83 -2.72
C SER A 313 -13.07 -5.15 -3.46
N ASN A 314 -12.32 -6.09 -2.86
CA ASN A 314 -12.04 -7.42 -3.41
C ASN A 314 -12.76 -8.53 -2.62
N ALA A 315 -13.64 -8.17 -1.67
CA ALA A 315 -14.31 -9.10 -0.76
C ALA A 315 -15.85 -9.10 -0.88
N LEU A 316 -16.41 -8.38 -1.86
CA LEU A 316 -17.87 -8.24 -2.01
C LEU A 316 -18.54 -9.41 -2.73
N SER A 317 -17.76 -10.26 -3.38
CA SER A 317 -18.23 -11.52 -3.99
C SER A 317 -17.26 -12.66 -3.74
N LEU A 318 -17.75 -13.90 -3.79
CA LEU A 318 -16.93 -15.08 -3.56
C LEU A 318 -15.80 -15.21 -4.59
N ALA A 319 -16.08 -14.94 -5.86
CA ALA A 319 -15.09 -14.99 -6.93
C ALA A 319 -13.92 -14.03 -6.67
N ARG A 320 -14.22 -12.81 -6.21
CA ARG A 320 -13.19 -11.80 -5.87
C ARG A 320 -12.42 -12.19 -4.62
N ALA A 321 -13.09 -12.73 -3.60
CA ALA A 321 -12.44 -13.24 -2.41
C ALA A 321 -11.48 -14.41 -2.70
N GLN A 322 -11.83 -15.28 -3.66
CA GLN A 322 -10.97 -16.37 -4.12
C GLN A 322 -9.76 -15.86 -4.92
N GLN A 323 -9.94 -14.83 -5.76
CA GLN A 323 -8.85 -14.21 -6.53
C GLN A 323 -7.79 -13.54 -5.64
N HIS A 324 -8.14 -13.07 -4.44
CA HIS A 324 -7.23 -12.39 -3.52
C HIS A 324 -5.91 -13.17 -3.28
N GLY A 325 -5.99 -14.49 -3.15
CA GLY A 325 -4.81 -15.33 -2.89
C GLY A 325 -3.74 -15.24 -3.98
N HIS A 326 -4.15 -14.95 -5.21
CA HIS A 326 -3.27 -14.76 -6.36
C HIS A 326 -2.89 -13.28 -6.53
N LEU A 327 -3.86 -12.37 -6.47
CA LEU A 327 -3.63 -10.92 -6.59
C LEU A 327 -2.58 -10.44 -5.58
N PHE A 328 -2.77 -10.73 -4.29
CA PHE A 328 -1.87 -10.26 -3.25
C PHE A 328 -0.49 -10.92 -3.33
N ALA A 329 -0.42 -12.23 -3.59
CA ALA A 329 0.87 -12.92 -3.75
C ALA A 329 1.68 -12.36 -4.94
N ARG A 330 1.01 -12.05 -6.07
CA ARG A 330 1.66 -11.43 -7.23
C ARG A 330 2.05 -9.98 -6.97
N LEU A 331 1.22 -9.21 -6.28
CA LEU A 331 1.56 -7.84 -5.87
C LEU A 331 2.85 -7.82 -5.03
N VAL A 332 2.91 -8.65 -3.99
CA VAL A 332 4.09 -8.73 -3.10
C VAL A 332 5.34 -9.14 -3.86
N GLY A 333 5.25 -10.19 -4.69
CA GLY A 333 6.37 -10.66 -5.50
C GLY A 333 6.84 -9.61 -6.50
N ASP A 334 5.93 -9.03 -7.28
CA ASP A 334 6.26 -8.03 -8.29
C ASP A 334 6.88 -6.79 -7.66
N TRP A 335 6.33 -6.26 -6.56
CA TRP A 335 6.95 -5.11 -5.91
C TRP A 335 8.38 -5.43 -5.45
N ARG A 336 8.63 -6.61 -4.86
CA ARG A 336 10.00 -7.01 -4.50
C ARG A 336 10.93 -7.07 -5.70
N ASP A 337 10.46 -7.61 -6.82
CA ASP A 337 11.22 -7.66 -8.08
C ASP A 337 11.51 -6.26 -8.63
N GLN A 338 10.55 -5.34 -8.57
CA GLN A 338 10.69 -3.98 -9.09
C GLN A 338 11.62 -3.13 -8.21
N TRP A 339 11.60 -3.31 -6.89
CA TRP A 339 12.51 -2.64 -5.96
C TRP A 339 13.91 -3.24 -5.97
N GLN A 340 14.06 -4.52 -6.32
CA GLN A 340 15.34 -5.25 -6.27
C GLN A 340 16.00 -5.23 -4.88
N GLN A 341 15.19 -5.24 -3.81
CA GLN A 341 15.66 -5.17 -2.42
C GLN A 341 15.47 -6.47 -1.63
N GLY A 342 15.31 -7.59 -2.32
CA GLY A 342 15.00 -8.89 -1.74
C GLY A 342 13.62 -8.90 -1.07
N ASP A 343 13.44 -9.77 -0.08
CA ASP A 343 12.17 -9.97 0.62
C ASP A 343 11.89 -8.90 1.68
N PHE A 344 11.82 -7.62 1.30
CA PHE A 344 11.46 -6.59 2.28
C PHE A 344 10.05 -6.86 2.89
N PRO A 345 9.81 -6.44 4.14
CA PRO A 345 8.61 -6.82 4.86
C PRO A 345 7.34 -6.19 4.30
N PHE A 346 6.27 -6.98 4.29
CA PHE A 346 4.89 -6.53 4.08
C PHE A 346 4.07 -6.82 5.34
N TYR A 347 3.54 -5.80 5.99
CA TYR A 347 2.66 -5.96 7.14
C TYR A 347 1.23 -5.58 6.76
N VAL A 348 0.34 -6.57 6.80
CA VAL A 348 -1.04 -6.46 6.33
C VAL A 348 -2.02 -6.30 7.48
N CYS A 349 -3.07 -5.53 7.27
CA CYS A 349 -4.24 -5.56 8.15
C CYS A 349 -5.23 -6.61 7.64
N GLN A 350 -5.61 -7.55 8.50
CA GLN A 350 -6.79 -8.37 8.22
C GLN A 350 -8.01 -7.44 8.06
N LEU A 351 -8.95 -7.76 7.17
CA LEU A 351 -10.22 -7.03 7.13
C LEU A 351 -10.88 -7.09 8.50
N SER A 352 -11.46 -5.97 8.90
CA SER A 352 -12.14 -5.89 10.18
C SER A 352 -13.47 -6.63 10.11
N SER A 353 -14.27 -6.54 11.17
CA SER A 353 -15.63 -7.09 11.15
C SER A 353 -16.66 -6.01 10.85
N ILE A 354 -17.58 -6.35 9.95
CA ILE A 354 -18.80 -5.60 9.65
C ILE A 354 -19.87 -6.62 9.31
N GLY A 355 -21.08 -6.43 9.80
CA GLY A 355 -22.15 -7.34 9.46
C GLY A 355 -22.75 -6.98 8.10
N THR A 356 -23.87 -7.63 7.79
CA THR A 356 -24.62 -7.40 6.55
C THR A 356 -25.81 -6.48 6.79
N GLU A 357 -25.97 -6.01 8.03
CA GLU A 357 -26.98 -5.02 8.37
C GLU A 357 -26.77 -3.75 7.54
N LYS A 358 -27.87 -3.06 7.21
CA LYS A 358 -27.86 -1.92 6.28
C LYS A 358 -27.43 -2.25 4.83
N GLY A 359 -27.39 -3.53 4.46
CA GLY A 359 -27.20 -3.96 3.07
C GLY A 359 -25.75 -3.95 2.58
N TYR A 360 -24.77 -3.91 3.50
CA TYR A 360 -23.37 -4.02 3.14
C TYR A 360 -23.01 -5.48 2.79
N LYS A 361 -22.34 -5.69 1.65
CA LYS A 361 -22.04 -7.03 1.10
C LYS A 361 -20.79 -7.65 1.72
N SER A 362 -20.88 -8.04 3.00
CA SER A 362 -19.77 -8.62 3.76
C SER A 362 -19.84 -10.14 3.94
N GLU A 363 -20.81 -10.82 3.30
CA GLU A 363 -21.05 -12.27 3.42
C GLU A 363 -19.78 -13.09 3.12
N ASN A 364 -18.95 -12.59 2.21
CA ASN A 364 -17.74 -13.28 1.74
C ASN A 364 -16.46 -12.86 2.49
N TRP A 365 -16.54 -11.93 3.44
CA TRP A 365 -15.38 -11.47 4.22
C TRP A 365 -14.69 -12.57 5.04
N PRO A 366 -15.36 -13.62 5.57
CA PRO A 366 -14.68 -14.74 6.21
C PRO A 366 -13.65 -15.42 5.28
N TRP A 367 -14.00 -15.65 4.01
CA TRP A 367 -13.10 -16.23 3.00
C TRP A 367 -11.90 -15.33 2.72
N PHE A 368 -12.14 -14.01 2.61
CA PHE A 368 -11.08 -13.04 2.38
C PHE A 368 -10.10 -12.96 3.57
N ARG A 369 -10.62 -12.90 4.80
CA ARG A 369 -9.80 -12.88 6.03
C ARG A 369 -8.97 -14.14 6.18
N ASP A 370 -9.51 -15.29 5.82
CA ASP A 370 -8.76 -16.55 5.79
C ASP A 370 -7.66 -16.55 4.73
N SER A 371 -7.94 -15.97 3.56
CA SER A 371 -6.94 -15.75 2.52
C SER A 371 -5.78 -14.86 3.02
N GLN A 372 -6.08 -13.75 3.69
CA GLN A 372 -5.07 -12.89 4.33
C GLN A 372 -4.23 -13.65 5.37
N ARG A 373 -4.89 -14.43 6.24
CA ARG A 373 -4.23 -15.27 7.24
C ARG A 373 -3.26 -16.27 6.61
N ARG A 374 -3.73 -17.04 5.62
CA ARG A 374 -2.90 -18.05 4.93
C ARG A 374 -1.73 -17.41 4.18
N LEU A 375 -1.95 -16.26 3.56
CA LEU A 375 -0.89 -15.52 2.87
C LEU A 375 0.19 -15.02 3.84
N ALA A 376 -0.21 -14.49 5.01
CA ALA A 376 0.74 -14.07 6.03
C ALA A 376 1.56 -15.23 6.63
N GLN A 377 1.02 -16.46 6.63
CA GLN A 377 1.74 -17.65 7.07
C GLN A 377 2.66 -18.24 5.99
N ARG A 378 2.30 -18.07 4.71
CA ARG A 378 2.99 -18.72 3.58
C ARG A 378 4.05 -17.84 2.93
N LEU A 379 3.83 -16.53 2.86
CA LEU A 379 4.74 -15.62 2.17
C LEU A 379 5.89 -15.20 3.10
N PRO A 380 7.15 -15.18 2.60
CA PRO A 380 8.29 -14.77 3.42
C PRO A 380 8.20 -13.28 3.78
N ASN A 381 8.59 -12.94 5.01
CA ASN A 381 8.56 -11.58 5.56
C ASN A 381 7.20 -10.89 5.41
N VAL A 382 6.12 -11.66 5.55
CA VAL A 382 4.76 -11.13 5.68
C VAL A 382 4.26 -11.30 7.12
N GLY A 383 3.57 -10.30 7.63
CA GLY A 383 2.93 -10.34 8.94
C GLY A 383 1.55 -9.73 8.90
N MET A 384 0.70 -10.06 9.86
CA MET A 384 -0.70 -9.67 9.84
C MET A 384 -1.17 -9.13 11.20
N ALA A 385 -1.66 -7.90 11.21
CA ALA A 385 -2.46 -7.39 12.30
C ALA A 385 -3.90 -7.90 12.16
N VAL A 386 -4.39 -8.65 13.15
CA VAL A 386 -5.81 -9.00 13.26
C VAL A 386 -6.59 -7.76 13.66
N THR A 387 -7.73 -7.51 13.03
CA THR A 387 -8.58 -6.33 13.30
C THR A 387 -10.06 -6.66 13.49
N SER A 388 -10.44 -7.94 13.44
CA SER A 388 -11.84 -8.37 13.53
C SER A 388 -12.51 -8.04 14.86
N ASP A 389 -11.75 -7.94 15.94
CA ASP A 389 -12.23 -7.60 17.29
C ASP A 389 -12.51 -6.10 17.46
N VAL A 390 -11.99 -5.26 16.57
CA VAL A 390 -12.20 -3.80 16.58
C VAL A 390 -13.00 -3.33 15.37
N GLY A 391 -13.86 -4.21 14.86
CA GLY A 391 -14.84 -3.92 13.83
C GLY A 391 -16.02 -3.10 14.34
N ASN A 392 -16.89 -2.73 13.41
CA ASN A 392 -18.15 -2.05 13.70
C ASN A 392 -19.26 -2.81 12.96
N PRO A 393 -20.39 -3.14 13.61
CA PRO A 393 -21.43 -3.94 12.99
C PRO A 393 -22.01 -3.30 11.72
N THR A 394 -22.01 -1.97 11.62
CA THR A 394 -22.71 -1.25 10.54
C THR A 394 -21.86 -0.23 9.79
N ASP A 395 -20.56 -0.15 10.10
CA ASP A 395 -19.64 0.79 9.48
C ASP A 395 -18.36 0.06 9.03
N VAL A 396 -18.01 0.25 7.76
CA VAL A 396 -16.82 -0.35 7.15
C VAL A 396 -15.53 0.35 7.61
N HIS A 397 -15.65 1.52 8.25
CA HIS A 397 -14.53 2.33 8.74
C HIS A 397 -14.51 2.42 10.27
N PRO A 398 -14.22 1.33 11.00
CA PRO A 398 -14.13 1.38 12.46
C PRO A 398 -13.06 2.39 12.93
N THR A 399 -13.37 3.16 13.96
CA THR A 399 -12.60 4.37 14.32
C THR A 399 -11.41 4.12 15.25
N ASN A 400 -11.19 2.89 15.74
CA ASN A 400 -10.03 2.54 16.57
C ASN A 400 -8.82 2.17 15.69
N LYS A 401 -8.19 3.14 15.03
CA LYS A 401 -7.01 2.90 14.19
C LYS A 401 -5.73 2.76 15.00
N ARG A 402 -5.70 3.30 16.22
CA ARG A 402 -4.56 3.20 17.15
C ARG A 402 -4.09 1.77 17.38
N VAL A 403 -5.01 0.89 17.77
CA VAL A 403 -4.66 -0.51 18.03
C VAL A 403 -4.20 -1.24 16.78
N VAL A 404 -4.76 -0.90 15.61
CA VAL A 404 -4.36 -1.49 14.32
C VAL A 404 -2.90 -1.14 14.00
N GLY A 405 -2.54 0.16 14.08
CA GLY A 405 -1.16 0.62 13.88
C GLY A 405 -0.19 -0.01 14.89
N GLN A 406 -0.58 -0.12 16.16
CA GLN A 406 0.24 -0.76 17.21
C GLN A 406 0.45 -2.26 16.96
N ARG A 407 -0.56 -2.98 16.43
CA ARG A 407 -0.42 -4.39 16.06
C ARG A 407 0.53 -4.58 14.87
N LEU A 408 0.45 -3.71 13.86
CA LEU A 408 1.44 -3.70 12.77
C LEU A 408 2.86 -3.38 13.29
N ALA A 409 2.99 -2.44 14.22
CA ALA A 409 4.28 -2.10 14.81
C ALA A 409 4.86 -3.31 15.55
N ARG A 410 4.02 -4.05 16.26
CA ARG A 410 4.42 -5.28 16.93
C ARG A 410 4.93 -6.35 15.95
N GLU A 411 4.26 -6.54 14.81
CA GLU A 411 4.76 -7.42 13.74
C GLU A 411 6.16 -6.96 13.27
N ALA A 412 6.35 -5.66 13.04
CA ALA A 412 7.66 -5.11 12.64
C ALA A 412 8.74 -5.28 13.69
N LEU A 413 8.46 -4.96 14.95
CA LEU A 413 9.41 -5.07 16.06
C LEU A 413 9.90 -6.52 16.22
N VAL A 414 9.03 -7.51 16.09
CA VAL A 414 9.42 -8.92 16.17
C VAL A 414 10.11 -9.41 14.90
N LYS A 415 9.48 -9.24 13.73
CA LYS A 415 9.93 -9.88 12.48
C LYS A 415 11.02 -9.10 11.74
N THR A 416 11.02 -7.76 11.81
CA THR A 416 12.04 -6.93 11.17
C THR A 416 13.21 -6.63 12.10
N TYR A 417 12.93 -6.36 13.38
CA TYR A 417 13.92 -5.84 14.32
C TYR A 417 14.34 -6.83 15.41
N GLY A 418 13.81 -8.07 15.39
CA GLY A 418 14.24 -9.16 16.27
C GLY A 418 13.88 -8.98 17.74
N GLN A 419 12.95 -8.08 18.07
CA GLN A 419 12.49 -7.91 19.45
C GLN A 419 11.70 -9.14 19.93
N GLN A 420 11.85 -9.44 21.21
CA GLN A 420 11.17 -10.55 21.85
C GLN A 420 9.76 -10.11 22.28
N ALA A 421 8.75 -10.51 21.52
CA ALA A 421 7.35 -10.35 21.90
C ALA A 421 6.50 -11.44 21.24
N VAL A 422 5.37 -11.79 21.87
CA VAL A 422 4.41 -12.73 21.28
C VAL A 422 3.55 -12.04 20.23
N LEU A 423 3.31 -12.71 19.10
CA LEU A 423 2.44 -12.22 18.03
C LEU A 423 1.01 -12.78 18.16
N THR A 424 0.18 -12.56 17.15
CA THR A 424 -1.15 -13.16 17.04
C THR A 424 -1.07 -14.68 17.17
N PRO A 425 -1.96 -15.34 17.95
CA PRO A 425 -2.00 -16.80 18.04
C PRO A 425 -2.25 -17.47 16.70
N GLU A 426 -1.51 -18.55 16.44
CA GLU A 426 -1.63 -19.33 15.22
C GLU A 426 -1.80 -20.81 15.54
N ILE A 427 -2.71 -21.47 14.83
CA ILE A 427 -2.89 -22.92 14.93
C ILE A 427 -1.68 -23.62 14.34
N VAL A 428 -1.13 -24.56 15.10
CA VAL A 428 -0.06 -25.47 14.67
C VAL A 428 -0.54 -26.91 14.55
N GLU A 429 -1.69 -27.25 15.13
CA GLU A 429 -2.23 -28.61 15.11
C GLU A 429 -3.75 -28.60 15.32
N VAL A 430 -4.43 -29.46 14.56
CA VAL A 430 -5.84 -29.82 14.73
C VAL A 430 -5.89 -31.32 14.83
N ALA A 431 -6.50 -31.86 15.89
CA ALA A 431 -6.57 -33.30 16.11
C ALA A 431 -7.97 -33.73 16.55
N ARG A 432 -8.50 -34.78 15.92
CA ARG A 432 -9.73 -35.44 16.37
C ARG A 432 -9.42 -36.33 17.56
N VAL A 433 -10.20 -36.20 18.63
CA VAL A 433 -10.10 -37.01 19.84
C VAL A 433 -11.46 -37.65 20.15
N ARG A 434 -11.50 -38.66 21.03
CA ARG A 434 -12.69 -39.50 21.27
C ARG A 434 -14.01 -38.73 21.41
N ASN A 435 -13.99 -37.60 22.12
CA ASN A 435 -15.18 -36.80 22.42
C ASN A 435 -15.13 -35.37 21.86
N GLY A 436 -14.29 -35.09 20.86
CA GLY A 436 -14.10 -33.71 20.41
C GLY A 436 -12.96 -33.45 19.45
N ILE A 437 -12.57 -32.18 19.36
CA ILE A 437 -11.44 -31.70 18.57
C ILE A 437 -10.51 -30.92 19.51
N THR A 438 -9.20 -31.14 19.38
CA THR A 438 -8.19 -30.33 20.07
C THR A 438 -7.47 -29.45 19.06
N LEU A 439 -7.29 -28.18 19.39
CA LEU A 439 -6.51 -27.20 18.64
C LEU A 439 -5.32 -26.78 19.49
N ARG A 440 -4.11 -26.82 18.93
CA ARG A 440 -2.91 -26.30 19.59
C ARG A 440 -2.44 -25.04 18.89
N PHE A 441 -2.10 -24.03 19.70
CA PHE A 441 -1.66 -22.73 19.24
C PHE A 441 -0.19 -22.48 19.60
N ARG A 442 0.50 -21.72 18.74
CA ARG A 442 1.73 -21.00 19.08
C ARG A 442 1.42 -19.52 19.32
N GLN A 443 2.42 -18.74 19.75
CA GLN A 443 2.29 -17.30 20.03
C GLN A 443 1.26 -16.98 21.14
N THR A 444 1.15 -17.86 22.14
CA THR A 444 0.19 -17.72 23.24
C THR A 444 0.77 -17.00 24.47
N GLY A 445 2.09 -16.81 24.54
CA GLY A 445 2.76 -16.37 25.76
C GLY A 445 2.48 -17.34 26.90
N THR A 446 1.92 -16.85 28.01
CA THR A 446 1.56 -17.70 29.16
C THR A 446 0.26 -18.50 28.95
N GLY A 447 -0.52 -18.22 27.89
CA GLY A 447 -1.70 -19.00 27.54
C GLY A 447 -2.79 -18.19 26.83
N LEU A 448 -3.86 -18.91 26.46
CA LEU A 448 -5.08 -18.36 25.89
C LEU A 448 -6.10 -18.06 26.97
N ARG A 449 -6.90 -17.01 26.76
CA ARG A 449 -8.03 -16.63 27.61
C ARG A 449 -9.08 -15.88 26.79
N THR A 450 -10.24 -15.63 27.38
CA THR A 450 -11.23 -14.74 26.78
C THR A 450 -10.93 -13.29 27.12
N ALA A 451 -11.22 -12.38 26.17
CA ALA A 451 -10.99 -10.95 26.31
C ALA A 451 -11.89 -10.30 27.38
N ASP A 452 -13.05 -10.89 27.61
CA ASP A 452 -14.14 -10.38 28.45
C ASP A 452 -14.43 -11.26 29.68
N ASN A 453 -13.59 -12.28 29.94
CA ASN A 453 -13.78 -13.27 31.02
C ASN A 453 -15.12 -14.04 30.95
N GLN A 454 -15.77 -14.06 29.78
CA GLN A 454 -16.97 -14.86 29.53
C GLN A 454 -16.59 -16.21 28.93
N SER A 455 -17.59 -17.09 28.76
CA SER A 455 -17.44 -18.33 27.99
C SER A 455 -16.87 -18.07 26.59
N ILE A 456 -16.09 -19.02 26.07
CA ILE A 456 -15.53 -18.91 24.71
C ILE A 456 -16.67 -18.90 23.69
N ARG A 457 -16.61 -17.95 22.75
CA ARG A 457 -17.58 -17.82 21.64
C ARG A 457 -16.88 -17.93 20.29
N GLY A 458 -17.66 -18.28 19.27
CA GLY A 458 -17.27 -18.19 17.86
C GLY A 458 -16.72 -19.48 17.24
N PHE A 459 -16.69 -20.60 17.98
CA PHE A 459 -16.36 -21.90 17.41
C PHE A 459 -17.58 -22.59 16.82
N SER A 460 -17.44 -23.08 15.58
CA SER A 460 -18.42 -23.96 14.95
C SER A 460 -17.73 -25.06 14.15
N VAL A 461 -18.47 -26.13 13.87
CA VAL A 461 -18.03 -27.26 13.04
C VAL A 461 -19.03 -27.54 11.93
N GLY A 462 -18.57 -28.10 10.82
CA GLY A 462 -19.44 -28.46 9.70
C GLY A 462 -18.63 -28.90 8.49
N ASP A 463 -19.31 -29.11 7.37
CA ASP A 463 -18.65 -29.41 6.09
C ASP A 463 -18.28 -28.15 5.31
N VAL A 464 -17.45 -28.31 4.30
CA VAL A 464 -17.13 -27.22 3.36
C VAL A 464 -18.43 -26.78 2.70
N ASN A 465 -18.77 -25.49 2.83
CA ASN A 465 -20.01 -24.89 2.32
C ASN A 465 -21.32 -25.46 2.91
N GLY A 466 -21.23 -26.34 3.91
CA GLY A 466 -22.38 -26.91 4.59
C GLY A 466 -22.91 -26.04 5.73
N PRO A 467 -24.05 -26.41 6.34
CA PRO A 467 -24.49 -25.80 7.59
C PRO A 467 -23.42 -25.99 8.66
N ARG A 468 -23.30 -24.99 9.54
CA ARG A 468 -22.34 -24.97 10.63
C ARG A 468 -23.08 -25.02 11.95
N GLN A 469 -22.58 -25.83 12.87
CA GLN A 469 -23.11 -25.98 14.21
C GLN A 469 -22.13 -25.38 15.21
N ASP A 470 -22.61 -24.47 16.05
CA ASP A 470 -21.82 -23.93 17.14
C ASP A 470 -21.47 -25.02 18.16
N VAL A 471 -20.23 -24.99 18.67
CA VAL A 471 -19.73 -25.98 19.63
C VAL A 471 -19.14 -25.31 20.86
N SER A 472 -19.35 -25.95 22.02
CA SER A 472 -18.75 -25.49 23.26
C SER A 472 -17.24 -25.69 23.25
N ALA A 473 -16.52 -24.70 23.74
CA ALA A 473 -15.06 -24.69 23.76
C ALA A 473 -14.52 -24.37 25.16
N ARG A 474 -13.39 -24.98 25.52
CA ARG A 474 -12.60 -24.64 26.71
C ARG A 474 -11.13 -24.50 26.33
N CYS A 475 -10.41 -23.58 26.95
CA CYS A 475 -8.98 -23.39 26.71
C CYS A 475 -8.16 -23.64 27.98
N ARG A 476 -6.95 -24.18 27.81
CA ARG A 476 -5.95 -24.34 28.88
C ARG A 476 -4.56 -24.20 28.28
N GLY A 477 -3.76 -23.28 28.82
CA GLY A 477 -2.43 -22.98 28.27
C GLY A 477 -2.54 -22.59 26.80
N ASN A 478 -1.90 -23.34 25.92
CA ASN A 478 -1.92 -23.10 24.47
C ASN A 478 -2.90 -24.00 23.69
N GLN A 479 -3.79 -24.71 24.37
CA GLN A 479 -4.74 -25.64 23.75
C GLN A 479 -6.19 -25.18 23.91
N VAL A 480 -7.00 -25.47 22.91
CA VAL A 480 -8.46 -25.36 22.94
C VAL A 480 -9.05 -26.74 22.68
N PHE A 481 -9.99 -27.16 23.51
CA PHE A 481 -10.79 -28.37 23.30
C PHE A 481 -12.22 -27.96 22.92
N LEU A 482 -12.73 -28.55 21.84
CA LEU A 482 -14.10 -28.41 21.35
C LEU A 482 -14.88 -29.69 21.62
N SER A 483 -16.01 -29.57 22.31
CA SER A 483 -16.91 -30.71 22.52
C SER A 483 -17.72 -30.99 21.26
N LEU A 484 -17.62 -32.20 20.72
CA LEU A 484 -18.47 -32.66 19.62
C LEU A 484 -19.63 -33.51 20.16
N PRO A 485 -20.85 -33.40 19.61
CA PRO A 485 -21.89 -34.40 19.83
C PRO A 485 -21.43 -35.80 19.40
N ASN A 486 -21.82 -36.84 20.13
CA ASN A 486 -21.52 -38.22 19.74
C ASN A 486 -22.04 -38.51 18.33
N GLY A 487 -21.18 -39.02 17.45
CA GLY A 487 -21.54 -39.34 16.07
C GLY A 487 -21.57 -38.14 15.10
N ALA A 488 -21.19 -36.93 15.54
CA ALA A 488 -21.09 -35.78 14.63
C ALA A 488 -20.05 -36.02 13.53
N SER A 489 -20.51 -36.10 12.28
CA SER A 489 -19.65 -36.04 11.10
C SER A 489 -19.45 -34.58 10.72
N CYS A 490 -18.21 -34.12 10.75
CA CYS A 490 -17.82 -32.80 10.27
C CYS A 490 -16.40 -32.88 9.73
N THR A 491 -16.14 -32.17 8.63
CA THR A 491 -14.82 -32.13 8.00
C THR A 491 -14.01 -30.90 8.39
N HIS A 492 -14.63 -29.86 8.95
CA HIS A 492 -13.97 -28.59 9.25
C HIS A 492 -14.35 -28.00 10.61
N VAL A 493 -13.39 -27.27 11.19
CA VAL A 493 -13.55 -26.39 12.35
C VAL A 493 -13.39 -24.93 11.91
N TYR A 494 -14.26 -24.09 12.43
CA TYR A 494 -14.31 -22.65 12.16
C TYR A 494 -14.17 -21.86 13.45
N TYR A 495 -13.51 -20.71 13.37
CA TYR A 495 -13.48 -19.73 14.46
C TYR A 495 -13.73 -18.33 13.93
N GLY A 496 -14.73 -17.65 14.49
CA GLY A 496 -15.11 -16.29 14.11
C GLY A 496 -15.54 -16.16 12.64
N TRP A 497 -15.97 -17.25 11.99
CA TRP A 497 -16.31 -17.31 10.57
C TRP A 497 -17.67 -16.67 10.25
N ALA A 498 -17.78 -15.37 10.50
CA ALA A 498 -18.98 -14.57 10.23
C ALA A 498 -18.56 -13.15 9.82
N PRO A 499 -19.33 -12.44 8.98
CA PRO A 499 -18.99 -11.07 8.57
C PRO A 499 -18.65 -10.17 9.78
N TYR A 500 -19.59 -10.10 10.73
CA TYR A 500 -19.35 -9.58 12.07
C TYR A 500 -19.17 -10.73 13.06
N THR A 501 -18.17 -10.64 13.95
CA THR A 501 -17.93 -11.68 14.95
C THR A 501 -17.69 -11.12 16.34
N THR A 502 -18.23 -11.81 17.35
CA THR A 502 -18.03 -11.54 18.78
C THR A 502 -17.11 -12.56 19.44
N ALA A 503 -16.34 -13.29 18.62
CA ALA A 503 -15.34 -14.26 19.06
C ALA A 503 -14.30 -13.56 19.94
N ASN A 504 -13.97 -14.18 21.08
CA ASN A 504 -13.34 -13.49 22.21
C ASN A 504 -12.00 -14.09 22.68
N LEU A 505 -11.46 -15.08 21.98
CA LEU A 505 -10.19 -15.73 22.35
C LEU A 505 -8.99 -14.83 22.01
N ILE A 506 -8.14 -14.59 23.01
CA ILE A 506 -6.92 -13.79 22.93
C ILE A 506 -5.75 -14.53 23.61
N ASN A 507 -4.51 -14.14 23.31
CA ASN A 507 -3.35 -14.57 24.10
C ASN A 507 -3.09 -13.70 25.33
N SER A 508 -2.03 -14.04 26.08
CA SER A 508 -1.61 -13.31 27.27
C SER A 508 -1.20 -11.85 26.99
N ALA A 509 -0.89 -11.49 25.75
CA ALA A 509 -0.60 -10.11 25.35
C ALA A 509 -1.84 -9.33 24.87
N GLY A 510 -3.04 -9.92 24.95
CA GLY A 510 -4.28 -9.28 24.50
C GLY A 510 -4.47 -9.27 22.98
N LEU A 511 -3.71 -10.07 22.23
CA LEU A 511 -3.88 -10.20 20.78
C LEU A 511 -4.95 -11.24 20.46
N PRO A 512 -5.94 -10.90 19.63
CA PRO A 512 -7.02 -11.81 19.25
C PRO A 512 -6.52 -12.94 18.37
N VAL A 513 -7.10 -14.12 18.55
CA VAL A 513 -6.97 -15.22 17.58
C VAL A 513 -7.64 -14.78 16.28
N THR A 514 -6.95 -14.95 15.16
CA THR A 514 -7.49 -14.64 13.83
C THR A 514 -8.64 -15.58 13.45
N THR A 515 -9.56 -15.11 12.59
CA THR A 515 -10.61 -15.98 12.05
C THR A 515 -10.03 -17.04 11.12
N PHE A 516 -10.56 -18.26 11.17
CA PHE A 516 -10.06 -19.36 10.34
C PHE A 516 -11.11 -20.40 9.99
N SER A 517 -10.79 -21.19 8.97
CA SER A 517 -11.33 -22.52 8.71
C SER A 517 -10.16 -23.50 8.59
N TYR A 518 -10.23 -24.65 9.26
CA TYR A 518 -9.25 -25.73 9.17
C TYR A 518 -9.95 -27.07 8.97
N ALA A 519 -9.37 -27.92 8.12
CA ALA A 519 -9.79 -29.31 7.98
C ALA A 519 -9.51 -30.08 9.29
N ILE A 520 -10.41 -30.99 9.62
CA ILE A 520 -10.26 -31.96 10.70
C ILE A 520 -9.64 -33.22 10.08
N PRO A 521 -8.48 -33.68 10.57
CA PRO A 521 -7.84 -34.90 10.08
C PRO A 521 -8.66 -36.17 10.29
#